data_AF-A0A956Y574-F1
#
_entry.id   AF-A0A956Y574-F1
#
_cell.length_a   1.000
_cell.length_b   1.000
_cell.length_c   1.000
_cell.angle_alpha   90.00
_cell.angle_beta   90.00
_cell.angle_gamma   90.00
#
_symmetry.space_group_name_H-M   'P 1'
#
loop_
_entity.id
_entity.type
_entity.pdbx_description
1 polymer ?
#
loop_
_entity_poly.entity_id
_entity_poly.type
_entity_poly.pdbx_seq_one_letter_code
_entity_poly.pdbx_strand_id
1 'polypeptide(L)'
;EQLKAGNWRPDRVHAVEILPPRLNAFALYEANIGPLTPHIKEEIIDAEEDYSSEWVEDAIQQAVQQNVRKWSYVRAVLKRWQQEGKRTDERLSRPGLEDGKRYATGKYADFIDS
;
A
#
# COMPACT_ATOMS: atom_id res chain seq x y z
N GLU A 1 -23.92 -9.90 43.46
CA GLU A 1 -22.79 -8.96 43.34
C GLU A 1 -21.57 -9.68 42.78
N GLN A 2 -20.93 -9.04 41.79
CA GLN A 2 -19.47 -8.97 41.59
C GLN A 2 -18.69 -10.21 41.03
N LEU A 3 -18.14 -9.98 39.83
CA LEU A 3 -16.92 -10.57 39.21
C LEU A 3 -17.02 -11.92 38.46
N LYS A 4 -17.59 -11.90 37.24
CA LYS A 4 -17.09 -12.75 36.15
C LYS A 4 -16.01 -11.96 35.38
N ALA A 5 -14.79 -11.95 35.94
CA ALA A 5 -13.65 -11.27 35.34
C ALA A 5 -13.37 -11.87 33.96
N GLY A 6 -13.50 -11.03 32.94
CA GLY A 6 -13.14 -11.32 31.57
C GLY A 6 -11.67 -11.67 31.50
N ASN A 7 -11.38 -12.92 31.19
CA ASN A 7 -10.03 -13.37 30.89
C ASN A 7 -9.69 -13.15 29.41
N TRP A 8 -10.11 -12.01 28.85
CA TRP A 8 -9.72 -11.59 27.51
C TRP A 8 -8.25 -11.13 27.58
N ARG A 9 -7.36 -12.05 27.23
CA ARG A 9 -5.96 -11.73 26.94
C ARG A 9 -5.89 -11.46 25.44
N PRO A 10 -5.66 -10.22 24.98
CA PRO A 10 -5.24 -10.00 23.60
C PRO A 10 -3.79 -10.47 23.51
N ASP A 11 -3.60 -11.78 23.41
CA ASP A 11 -2.30 -12.33 23.04
C ASP A 11 -2.04 -11.97 21.58
N ARG A 12 -1.37 -10.83 21.40
CA ARG A 12 -0.43 -10.47 20.33
C ARG A 12 -0.58 -11.23 19.01
N VAL A 13 -1.73 -11.08 18.35
CA VAL A 13 -1.79 -11.30 16.91
C VAL A 13 -2.36 -10.04 16.29
N HIS A 14 -1.44 -9.23 15.80
CA HIS A 14 -1.63 -8.14 14.84
C HIS A 14 -2.88 -7.30 15.11
N ALA A 15 -2.67 -6.10 15.67
CA ALA A 15 -3.58 -5.01 15.39
C ALA A 15 -3.89 -5.06 13.90
N VAL A 16 -5.11 -5.48 13.56
CA VAL A 16 -5.62 -5.40 12.20
C VAL A 16 -5.81 -3.91 12.01
N GLU A 17 -4.70 -3.26 11.67
CA GLU A 17 -4.64 -1.92 11.19
C GLU A 17 -5.66 -1.90 10.06
N ILE A 18 -6.80 -1.23 10.29
CA ILE A 18 -7.84 -1.00 9.29
C ILE A 18 -7.27 0.03 8.29
N LEU A 19 -6.10 -0.27 7.74
CA LEU A 19 -5.58 0.34 6.54
C LEU A 19 -6.43 -0.22 5.40
N PRO A 20 -6.77 0.60 4.38
CA PRO A 20 -7.38 0.07 3.18
C PRO A 20 -6.50 -1.09 2.68
N PRO A 21 -7.10 -2.17 2.16
CA PRO A 21 -6.34 -3.34 1.72
C PRO A 21 -5.21 -2.86 0.81
N ARG A 22 -3.96 -3.17 1.19
CA ARG A 22 -2.80 -2.88 0.33
C ARG A 22 -3.07 -3.59 -0.99
N LEU A 23 -3.15 -2.84 -2.07
CA LEU A 23 -3.29 -3.39 -3.41
C LEU A 23 -2.01 -4.16 -3.69
N ASN A 24 -2.11 -5.44 -4.05
CA ASN A 24 -0.96 -6.22 -4.48
C ASN A 24 -0.28 -5.57 -5.70
N ALA A 25 1.01 -5.84 -5.91
CA ALA A 25 1.80 -5.24 -7.00
C ALA A 25 1.13 -5.38 -8.38
N PHE A 26 0.47 -6.51 -8.63
CA PHE A 26 -0.33 -6.76 -9.84
C PHE A 26 -1.46 -5.73 -10.01
N ALA A 27 -2.29 -5.52 -8.98
CA ALA A 27 -3.39 -4.57 -9.08
C ALA A 27 -2.89 -3.12 -9.18
N LEU A 28 -1.80 -2.76 -8.49
CA LEU A 28 -1.18 -1.44 -8.65
C LEU A 28 -0.69 -1.20 -10.08
N TYR A 29 -0.08 -2.22 -10.69
CA TYR A 29 0.37 -2.17 -12.07
C TYR A 29 -0.82 -2.00 -13.02
N GLU A 30 -1.85 -2.84 -12.92
CA GLU A 30 -3.02 -2.79 -13.80
C GLU A 30 -3.77 -1.46 -13.70
N ALA A 31 -3.94 -0.95 -12.48
CA ALA A 31 -4.69 0.28 -12.24
C ALA A 31 -4.00 1.54 -12.78
N ASN A 32 -2.67 1.56 -12.89
CA ASN A 32 -1.92 2.80 -13.14
C ASN A 32 -0.95 2.76 -14.32
N ILE A 33 -0.42 1.59 -14.68
CA ILE A 33 0.61 1.45 -15.72
C ILE A 33 -0.02 0.99 -17.03
N GLY A 34 -0.71 -0.15 -17.02
CA GLY A 34 -1.28 -0.75 -18.23
C GLY A 34 -1.68 -2.21 -18.03
N PRO A 35 -2.04 -2.91 -19.12
CA PRO A 35 -2.52 -4.29 -19.04
C PRO A 35 -1.45 -5.23 -18.47
N LEU A 36 -1.85 -6.10 -17.54
CA LEU A 36 -1.00 -7.15 -17.01
C LEU A 36 -0.89 -8.31 -18.00
N THR A 37 0.05 -8.18 -18.94
CA THR A 37 0.38 -9.27 -19.85
C THR A 37 1.10 -10.40 -19.11
N PRO A 38 1.09 -11.64 -19.63
CA PRO A 38 1.79 -12.76 -19.01
C PRO A 38 3.27 -12.47 -18.74
N HIS A 39 3.95 -11.81 -19.69
CA HIS A 39 5.35 -11.43 -19.54
C HIS A 39 5.58 -10.46 -18.38
N ILE A 40 4.74 -9.43 -18.23
CA ILE A 40 4.84 -8.50 -17.09
C ILE A 40 4.53 -9.20 -15.77
N LYS A 41 3.57 -10.13 -15.77
CA LYS A 41 3.25 -10.93 -14.59
C LYS A 41 4.47 -11.72 -14.13
N GLU A 42 5.15 -12.41 -15.04
CA GLU A 42 6.40 -13.12 -14.75
C GLU A 42 7.43 -12.16 -14.15
N GLU A 43 7.62 -10.98 -14.74
CA GLU A 43 8.63 -10.05 -14.22
C GLU A 43 8.30 -9.47 -12.84
N ILE A 44 7.01 -9.29 -12.52
CA ILE A 44 6.58 -8.91 -11.17
C ILE A 44 6.88 -10.04 -10.18
N ILE A 45 6.64 -11.30 -10.56
CA ILE A 45 6.95 -12.47 -9.73
C ILE A 45 8.46 -12.55 -9.48
N ASP A 46 9.28 -12.45 -10.54
CA ASP A 46 10.75 -12.43 -10.42
C ASP A 46 11.20 -11.32 -9.45
N ALA A 47 10.61 -10.13 -9.56
CA ALA A 47 10.91 -9.02 -8.65
C ALA A 47 10.47 -9.29 -7.20
N GLU A 48 9.37 -10.01 -6.97
CA GLU A 48 8.95 -10.41 -5.62
C GLU A 48 9.81 -11.55 -5.02
N GLU A 49 10.53 -12.31 -5.84
CA GLU A 49 11.52 -13.29 -5.38
C GLU A 49 12.83 -12.60 -4.93
N ASP A 50 13.25 -11.56 -5.67
CA ASP A 50 14.47 -10.79 -5.37
C ASP A 50 14.28 -9.71 -4.30
N TYR A 51 13.07 -9.15 -4.20
CA TYR A 51 12.73 -8.01 -3.35
C TYR A 51 11.45 -8.28 -2.56
N SER A 52 11.38 -7.76 -1.33
CA SER A 52 10.12 -7.80 -0.56
C SER A 52 8.97 -7.14 -1.32
N SER A 53 7.75 -7.68 -1.23
CA SER A 53 6.56 -7.13 -1.93
C SER A 53 6.36 -5.63 -1.70
N GLU A 54 6.63 -5.15 -0.48
CA GLU A 54 6.50 -3.73 -0.14
C GLU A 54 7.46 -2.84 -0.95
N TRP A 55 8.63 -3.35 -1.35
CA TRP A 55 9.52 -2.63 -2.27
C TRP A 55 8.96 -2.60 -3.68
N VAL A 56 8.38 -3.70 -4.17
CA VAL A 56 7.79 -3.74 -5.51
C VAL A 56 6.60 -2.79 -5.60
N GLU A 57 5.71 -2.82 -4.60
CA GLU A 57 4.56 -1.92 -4.50
C GLU A 57 4.98 -0.44 -4.48
N ASP A 58 5.94 -0.06 -3.63
CA ASP A 58 6.44 1.32 -3.55
C ASP A 58 7.16 1.76 -4.84
N ALA A 59 7.89 0.86 -5.50
CA ALA A 59 8.57 1.17 -6.75
C ALA A 59 7.55 1.43 -7.88
N ILE A 60 6.45 0.66 -7.92
CA ILE A 60 5.33 0.91 -8.83
C ILE A 60 4.72 2.28 -8.52
N GLN A 61 4.46 2.61 -7.25
CA GLN A 61 3.91 3.93 -6.89
C GLN A 61 4.84 5.08 -7.28
N GLN A 62 6.15 4.95 -7.10
CA GLN A 62 7.11 5.95 -7.58
C GLN A 62 7.02 6.15 -9.09
N ALA A 63 6.92 5.06 -9.86
CA ALA A 63 6.78 5.12 -11.31
C ALA A 63 5.51 5.88 -11.73
N VAL A 64 4.39 5.65 -11.02
CA VAL A 64 3.11 6.33 -11.26
C VAL A 64 3.21 7.82 -10.95
N GLN A 65 3.81 8.20 -9.81
CA GLN A 65 3.97 9.60 -9.42
C GLN A 65 4.87 10.39 -10.37
N GLN A 66 5.91 9.74 -10.90
CA GLN A 66 6.79 10.32 -11.92
C GLN A 66 6.16 10.30 -13.32
N ASN A 67 4.94 9.76 -13.47
CA ASN A 67 4.26 9.55 -14.73
C ASN A 67 5.04 8.65 -15.72
N VAL A 68 5.98 7.84 -15.23
CA VAL A 68 6.78 6.91 -16.03
C VAL A 68 6.17 5.52 -15.95
N ARG A 69 5.14 5.27 -16.77
CA ARG A 69 4.40 4.01 -16.84
C ARG A 69 5.15 2.92 -17.63
N LYS A 70 6.38 2.63 -17.21
CA LYS A 70 7.24 1.60 -17.84
C LYS A 70 7.80 0.68 -16.78
N TRP A 71 7.64 -0.63 -16.96
CA TRP A 71 8.19 -1.62 -16.05
C TRP A 71 9.72 -1.51 -15.90
N SER A 72 10.44 -1.19 -16.99
CA SER A 72 11.89 -0.94 -16.93
C SER A 72 12.28 0.19 -15.95
N TYR A 73 11.39 1.18 -15.74
CA TYR A 73 11.60 2.23 -14.75
C TYR A 73 11.41 1.69 -13.32
N VAL A 74 10.38 0.89 -13.09
CA VAL A 74 10.16 0.20 -11.81
C VAL A 74 11.38 -0.64 -11.43
N ARG A 75 11.92 -1.43 -12.37
CA ARG A 75 13.15 -2.20 -12.14
C ARG A 75 14.38 -1.34 -11.85
N ALA A 76 14.49 -0.18 -12.49
CA ALA A 76 15.57 0.76 -12.19
C ALA A 76 15.47 1.32 -10.77
N VAL A 77 14.26 1.62 -10.30
CA VAL A 77 13.99 2.05 -8.91
C VAL A 77 14.38 0.95 -7.92
N LEU A 78 13.96 -0.30 -8.16
CA LEU A 78 14.29 -1.45 -7.31
C LEU A 78 15.81 -1.68 -7.22
N LYS A 79 16.51 -1.68 -8.36
CA LYS A 79 17.98 -1.79 -8.41
C LYS A 79 18.67 -0.66 -7.64
N ARG A 80 18.15 0.55 -7.76
CA ARG A 80 18.66 1.71 -7.04
C ARG A 80 18.52 1.53 -5.53
N TRP A 81 17.36 1.08 -5.06
CA TRP A 81 17.13 0.82 -3.63
C TRP A 81 17.98 -0.33 -3.09
N GLN A 82 18.26 -1.35 -3.89
CA GLN A 82 19.17 -2.42 -3.52
C GLN A 82 20.60 -1.91 -3.26
N GLN A 83 21.06 -0.91 -4.03
CA GLN A 83 22.42 -0.37 -3.94
C GLN A 83 22.55 0.73 -2.89
N GLU A 84 21.61 1.67 -2.85
CA GLU A 84 21.67 2.88 -2.02
C GLU A 84 20.85 2.78 -0.73
N GLY A 85 20.06 1.71 -0.57
CA GLY A 85 18.99 1.60 0.41
C GLY A 85 17.70 2.30 -0.06
N LYS A 86 16.54 1.76 0.33
CA LYS A 86 15.24 2.42 0.12
C LYS A 86 15.20 3.69 0.96
N ARG A 87 15.37 4.86 0.32
CA ARG A 87 15.05 6.14 0.97
C ARG A 87 13.54 6.21 1.08
N THR A 88 13.02 6.24 2.30
CA THR A 88 11.62 6.61 2.57
C THR A 88 11.46 8.06 2.16
N ASP A 89 11.09 8.30 0.91
CA ASP A 89 10.69 9.63 0.49
C ASP A 89 9.39 9.92 1.24
N GLU A 90 9.41 10.88 2.17
CA GLU A 90 8.25 11.23 3.01
C GLU A 90 7.03 11.66 2.18
N ARG A 91 7.17 11.90 0.87
CA ARG A 91 6.04 12.13 -0.05
C ARG A 91 5.36 10.83 -0.50
N LEU A 92 6.04 9.69 -0.39
CA LEU A 92 5.50 8.34 -0.58
C LEU A 92 4.83 7.80 0.67
N SER A 93 5.27 8.27 1.86
CA SER A 93 4.45 8.18 3.08
C SER A 93 3.18 8.94 2.79
N ARG A 94 2.11 8.20 2.46
CA ARG A 94 0.81 8.73 2.07
C ARG A 94 0.46 9.99 2.90
N PRO A 95 0.23 11.16 2.28
CA PRO A 95 -0.56 12.20 2.94
C PRO A 95 -1.97 11.63 3.11
N GLY A 96 -2.21 10.95 4.23
CA GLY A 96 -3.43 10.19 4.44
C GLY A 96 -3.54 9.45 5.78
N LEU A 97 -2.49 9.41 6.60
CA LEU A 97 -2.58 8.87 7.97
C LEU A 97 -2.77 9.94 9.06
N GLU A 98 -2.89 11.22 8.70
CA GLU A 98 -3.14 12.33 9.64
C GLU A 98 -4.46 13.09 9.41
N ASP A 99 -5.36 12.59 8.55
CA ASP A 99 -6.66 13.23 8.28
C ASP A 99 -7.85 12.27 8.52
N GLY A 100 -7.80 11.52 9.62
CA GLY A 100 -8.97 10.82 10.18
C GLY A 100 -10.02 11.76 10.82
N LYS A 101 -9.95 13.07 10.58
CA LYS A 101 -10.84 14.08 11.18
C LYS A 101 -11.37 15.13 10.20
N ARG A 102 -11.53 14.85 8.91
CA ARG A 102 -12.00 15.88 7.95
C ARG A 102 -13.17 15.54 7.03
N TYR A 103 -13.93 14.46 7.28
CA TYR A 103 -15.16 14.20 6.52
C TYR A 103 -16.47 14.66 7.21
N ALA A 104 -16.40 15.46 8.27
CA ALA A 104 -17.57 15.98 8.97
C ALA A 104 -17.88 17.46 8.67
N THR A 105 -17.61 17.96 7.46
CA THR A 105 -18.07 19.30 7.05
C THR A 105 -18.34 19.31 5.56
N GLY A 106 -19.62 19.16 5.19
CA GLY A 106 -20.05 19.26 3.80
C GLY A 106 -21.34 18.51 3.48
N LYS A 107 -22.48 19.02 3.98
CA LYS A 107 -23.80 18.90 3.34
C LYS A 107 -24.40 17.50 3.04
N TYR A 108 -23.89 16.41 3.63
CA TYR A 108 -24.48 15.06 3.50
C TYR A 108 -24.55 14.28 4.83
N ALA A 109 -24.68 14.98 5.96
CA ALA A 109 -24.74 14.36 7.30
C ALA A 109 -26.12 13.80 7.69
N ASP A 110 -27.14 13.90 6.83
CA ASP A 110 -28.54 13.64 7.20
C ASP A 110 -29.05 12.23 6.85
N PHE A 111 -28.24 11.37 6.22
CA PHE A 111 -28.74 10.10 5.64
C PHE A 111 -28.36 8.82 6.41
N ILE A 112 -27.89 8.92 7.66
CA ILE A 112 -27.61 7.75 8.51
C ILE A 112 -28.32 7.91 9.86
N ASP A 113 -29.65 7.92 9.85
CA ASP A 113 -30.48 7.40 10.96
C ASP A 113 -31.92 7.19 10.46
N SER A 114 -32.29 5.92 10.24
CA SER A 114 -33.64 5.35 10.37
C SER A 114 -33.59 3.83 10.20
#